data_AF-A0A841MNI5-F1
#
_entry.id   AF-A0A841MNI5-F1
#
_cell.length_a   1.000
_cell.length_b   1.000
_cell.length_c   1.000
_cell.angle_alpha   90.00
_cell.angle_beta   90.00
_cell.angle_gamma   90.00
#
_symmetry.space_group_name_H-M   'P 1'
#
loop_
_entity.id
_entity.type
_entity.pdbx_description
1 polymer ?
#
loop_
_entity_poly.entity_id
_entity_poly.type
_entity_poly.pdbx_seq_one_letter_code
_entity_poly.pdbx_strand_id
1 'polypeptide(L)'
;MKTLTKKILPYLITSLLVIGFWKMWTWTDNYAWNPEGKELLMLDIALTSIFFYKTIFWLVTANLVVFGLLQLRKKKIKTAGVVLALTLTYHFAVGQVVDKKCAFHYYSVFHNQSVAEGYIIRPIEEAGYEIGPILTEKIEEKDMKYRRYAILGLQKIDYQPATELMGKLLFDTSELEVYRADANETLKTFDNEKSNQLLNDFRKQAKDSTENKVVELGEYFYENREK
;
A
#
# COMPACT_ATOMS: atom_id res chain seq x y z
N MET A 1 5.94 -19.00 41.72
CA MET A 1 6.66 -18.45 40.54
C MET A 1 6.56 -19.34 39.30
N LYS A 2 7.07 -20.59 39.28
CA LYS A 2 7.12 -21.45 38.07
C LYS A 2 5.80 -21.58 37.27
N THR A 3 4.65 -21.60 37.95
CA THR A 3 3.32 -21.72 37.32
C THR A 3 2.81 -20.40 36.72
N LEU A 4 3.17 -19.25 37.30
CA LEU A 4 2.83 -17.93 36.76
C LEU A 4 3.68 -17.64 35.52
N THR A 5 4.97 -17.94 35.58
CA THR A 5 5.91 -17.77 34.47
C THR A 5 5.47 -18.58 33.25
N LYS A 6 5.09 -19.86 33.42
CA LYS A 6 4.57 -20.70 32.32
C LYS A 6 3.27 -20.18 31.68
N LYS A 7 2.44 -19.44 32.42
CA LYS A 7 1.18 -18.88 31.91
C LYS A 7 1.39 -17.59 31.13
N ILE A 8 2.37 -16.77 31.52
CA ILE A 8 2.63 -15.45 30.92
C ILE A 8 3.61 -15.54 29.75
N LEU A 9 4.53 -16.52 29.79
CA LEU A 9 5.59 -16.68 28.80
C LEU A 9 5.12 -16.66 27.33
N PRO A 10 4.01 -17.32 26.93
CA PRO A 10 3.55 -17.26 25.54
C PRO A 10 3.27 -15.83 25.05
N TYR A 11 2.65 -15.00 25.89
CA TYR A 11 2.32 -13.61 25.55
C TYR A 11 3.58 -12.73 25.43
N LEU A 12 4.56 -12.93 26.33
CA LEU A 12 5.83 -12.21 26.26
C LEU A 12 6.60 -12.56 24.99
N ILE A 13 6.70 -13.85 24.66
CA ILE A 13 7.37 -14.30 23.43
C ILE A 13 6.67 -13.70 22.21
N THR A 14 5.34 -13.83 22.11
CA THR A 14 4.57 -13.26 20.99
C THR A 14 4.77 -11.75 20.89
N SER A 15 4.76 -11.04 22.02
CA SER A 15 4.95 -9.59 22.02
C SER A 15 6.34 -9.18 21.53
N LEU A 16 7.39 -9.88 21.99
CA LEU A 16 8.77 -9.65 21.52
C LEU A 16 8.90 -9.92 20.02
N LEU A 17 8.28 -10.98 19.51
CA LEU A 17 8.29 -11.31 18.09
C LEU A 17 7.59 -10.23 17.25
N VAL A 18 6.42 -9.75 17.69
CA VAL A 18 5.68 -8.68 16.99
C VAL A 18 6.50 -7.39 16.97
N ILE A 19 7.07 -6.99 18.10
CA ILE A 19 7.90 -5.78 18.19
C ILE A 19 9.13 -5.91 17.29
N GLY A 20 9.83 -7.04 17.36
CA GLY A 20 11.02 -7.29 16.54
C GLY A 20 10.70 -7.29 15.05
N PHE A 21 9.61 -7.95 14.64
CA PHE A 21 9.14 -7.98 13.26
C PHE A 21 8.87 -6.57 12.73
N TRP A 22 8.05 -5.79 13.42
CA TRP A 22 7.72 -4.44 12.96
C TRP A 22 8.92 -3.51 12.99
N LYS A 23 9.83 -3.66 13.97
CA LYS A 23 11.05 -2.84 14.01
C LYS A 23 11.95 -3.11 12.80
N MET A 24 12.13 -4.38 12.41
CA MET A 24 12.89 -4.74 11.21
C MET A 24 12.19 -4.25 9.94
N TRP A 25 10.86 -4.32 9.89
CA TRP A 25 10.09 -3.90 8.73
C TRP A 25 10.13 -2.38 8.50
N THR A 26 10.13 -1.61 9.59
CA THR A 26 10.17 -0.14 9.55
C THR A 26 11.58 0.42 9.77
N TRP A 27 12.64 -0.35 9.51
CA TRP A 27 13.99 0.20 9.54
C TRP A 27 14.21 1.14 8.36
N THR A 28 14.86 2.27 8.62
CA THR A 28 15.23 3.28 7.62
C THR A 28 16.04 2.69 6.48
N ASP A 29 16.90 1.73 6.77
CA ASP A 29 17.79 1.07 5.79
C ASP A 29 17.01 0.32 4.70
N ASN A 30 15.74 -0.05 4.95
CA ASN A 30 14.88 -0.63 3.93
C ASN A 30 14.45 0.39 2.86
N TYR A 31 14.58 1.70 3.14
CA TYR A 31 14.02 2.79 2.35
C TYR A 31 15.01 3.92 2.04
N ALA A 32 16.24 3.87 2.58
CA ALA A 32 17.25 4.90 2.41
C ALA A 32 18.64 4.30 2.19
N TRP A 33 18.98 3.99 0.93
CA TRP A 33 20.27 3.43 0.54
C TRP A 33 21.33 4.51 0.28
N ASN A 34 20.91 5.73 -0.02
CA ASN A 34 21.79 6.90 -0.14
C ASN A 34 21.08 8.16 0.41
N PRO A 35 20.93 8.26 1.75
CA PRO A 35 20.08 9.29 2.35
C PRO A 35 20.65 10.71 2.22
N GLU A 36 19.77 11.67 1.93
CA GLU A 36 20.10 13.09 1.90
C GLU A 36 19.34 13.87 2.99
N GLY A 37 20.08 14.39 3.98
CA GLY A 37 19.64 15.40 4.95
C GLY A 37 18.17 15.35 5.41
N LYS A 38 17.34 16.28 4.89
CA LYS A 38 15.94 16.47 5.30
C LYS A 38 15.04 15.28 4.97
N GLU A 39 15.33 14.54 3.90
CA GLU A 39 14.55 13.36 3.50
C GLU A 39 14.67 12.24 4.55
N LEU A 40 15.88 12.03 5.09
CA LEU A 40 16.12 11.02 6.13
C LEU A 40 15.32 11.31 7.41
N LEU A 41 15.22 12.57 7.83
CA LEU A 41 14.43 12.95 9.01
C LEU A 41 12.94 12.68 8.79
N MET A 42 12.40 13.07 7.62
CA MET A 42 10.99 12.83 7.29
C MET A 42 10.68 11.33 7.21
N LEU A 43 11.61 10.56 6.65
CA LEU A 43 11.53 9.10 6.56
C LEU A 43 11.50 8.46 7.95
N ASP A 44 12.40 8.86 8.86
CA ASP A 44 12.45 8.31 10.23
C ASP A 44 11.17 8.60 11.02
N ILE A 45 10.63 9.83 10.91
CA ILE A 45 9.35 10.20 11.54
C ILE A 45 8.20 9.33 11.01
N ALA A 46 8.13 9.15 9.69
CA ALA A 46 7.09 8.37 9.05
C ALA A 46 7.18 6.88 9.44
N LEU A 47 8.37 6.27 9.35
CA LEU A 47 8.60 4.88 9.72
C LEU A 47 8.37 4.62 11.20
N THR A 48 8.78 5.54 12.07
CA THR A 48 8.49 5.46 13.51
C THR A 48 6.99 5.50 13.79
N SER A 49 6.25 6.34 13.06
CA SER A 49 4.78 6.41 13.20
C SER A 49 4.12 5.11 12.75
N ILE A 50 4.51 4.56 11.60
CA ILE A 50 4.04 3.26 11.09
C ILE A 50 4.35 2.15 12.10
N PHE A 51 5.59 2.13 12.63
CA PHE A 51 6.02 1.19 13.64
C PHE A 51 5.08 1.19 14.84
N PHE A 52 4.78 2.35 15.42
CA PHE A 52 3.91 2.42 16.60
C PHE A 52 2.49 1.95 16.30
N TYR A 53 1.86 2.45 15.23
CA TYR A 53 0.49 2.09 14.88
C TYR A 53 0.35 0.58 14.62
N LYS A 54 1.22 0.02 13.77
CA LYS A 54 1.17 -1.40 13.40
C LYS A 54 1.58 -2.30 14.55
N THR A 55 2.61 -1.94 15.33
CA THR A 55 3.05 -2.73 16.49
C THR A 55 1.95 -2.82 17.54
N ILE A 56 1.31 -1.71 17.92
CA ILE A 56 0.23 -1.72 18.92
C ILE A 56 -0.94 -2.58 18.44
N PHE A 57 -1.36 -2.40 17.19
CA PHE A 57 -2.44 -3.20 16.59
C PHE A 57 -2.14 -4.70 16.59
N TRP A 58 -0.94 -5.09 16.13
CA TRP A 58 -0.54 -6.48 16.06
C TRP A 58 -0.25 -7.09 17.43
N LEU A 59 0.20 -6.30 18.41
CA LEU A 59 0.36 -6.77 19.79
C LEU A 59 -0.99 -7.20 20.37
N VAL A 60 -2.04 -6.39 20.21
CA VAL A 60 -3.38 -6.75 20.68
C VAL A 60 -3.89 -7.98 19.93
N THR A 61 -3.83 -7.97 18.59
CA THR A 61 -4.31 -9.06 17.75
C THR A 61 -3.62 -10.38 18.08
N ALA A 62 -2.28 -10.42 18.06
CA ALA A 62 -1.52 -11.65 18.25
C ALA A 62 -1.69 -12.22 19.66
N ASN A 63 -1.73 -11.38 20.70
CA ASN A 63 -1.95 -11.85 22.06
C ASN A 63 -3.37 -12.40 22.27
N LEU A 64 -4.40 -11.82 21.63
CA LEU A 64 -5.76 -12.36 21.68
C LEU A 64 -5.87 -13.71 20.94
N VAL A 65 -5.20 -13.86 19.80
CA VAL A 65 -5.09 -15.16 19.09
C VAL A 65 -4.44 -16.20 20.00
N VAL A 66 -3.30 -15.87 20.62
CA VAL A 66 -2.61 -16.76 21.57
C VAL A 66 -3.52 -17.13 22.74
N PHE A 67 -4.26 -16.17 23.29
CA PHE A 67 -5.25 -16.46 24.34
C PHE A 67 -6.32 -17.45 23.85
N GLY A 68 -6.89 -17.23 22.67
CA GLY A 68 -7.87 -18.13 22.05
C GLY A 68 -7.32 -19.56 21.87
N LEU A 69 -6.12 -19.70 21.31
CA LEU A 69 -5.45 -20.98 21.12
C LEU A 69 -5.17 -21.69 22.46
N LEU A 70 -4.74 -20.96 23.49
CA LEU A 70 -4.53 -21.52 24.82
C LEU A 70 -5.84 -21.99 25.48
N GLN A 71 -6.97 -21.34 25.21
CA GLN A 71 -8.28 -21.80 25.68
C GLN A 71 -8.75 -23.05 24.94
N LEU A 72 -8.50 -23.16 23.63
CA LEU A 72 -8.75 -24.39 22.87
C LEU A 72 -7.96 -25.57 23.44
N ARG A 73 -6.67 -25.37 23.74
CA ARG A 73 -5.82 -26.39 24.37
C ARG A 73 -6.36 -26.84 25.74
N LYS A 74 -7.01 -25.95 26.48
CA LYS A 74 -7.69 -26.25 27.75
C LYS A 74 -9.10 -26.83 27.58
N LYS A 75 -9.50 -27.17 26.34
CA LYS A 75 -10.84 -27.67 25.97
C LYS A 75 -11.98 -26.69 26.30
N LYS A 76 -11.68 -25.40 26.48
CA LYS A 76 -12.68 -24.34 26.72
C LYS A 76 -13.16 -23.74 25.39
N ILE A 77 -13.86 -24.57 24.60
CA ILE A 77 -14.23 -24.25 23.21
C ILE A 77 -15.11 -23.00 23.13
N LYS A 78 -16.12 -22.86 24.00
CA LYS A 78 -17.01 -21.69 24.02
C LYS A 78 -16.24 -20.38 24.21
N THR A 79 -15.35 -20.33 25.20
CA THR A 79 -14.52 -19.15 25.48
C THR A 79 -13.57 -18.86 24.32
N ALA A 80 -12.93 -19.88 23.77
CA ALA A 80 -12.04 -19.71 22.63
C ALA A 80 -12.78 -19.16 21.40
N GLY A 81 -13.97 -19.70 21.09
CA GLY A 81 -14.79 -19.24 19.98
C GLY A 81 -15.16 -17.77 20.12
N VAL A 82 -15.62 -17.35 21.30
CA VAL A 82 -15.94 -15.92 21.58
C VAL A 82 -14.72 -15.03 21.42
N VAL A 83 -13.57 -15.42 21.98
CA VAL A 83 -12.33 -14.64 21.86
C VAL A 83 -11.91 -14.50 20.41
N LEU A 84 -11.89 -15.59 19.64
CA LEU A 84 -11.47 -15.55 18.25
C LEU A 84 -12.43 -14.73 17.38
N ALA A 85 -13.74 -14.82 17.62
CA ALA A 85 -14.72 -13.99 16.94
C ALA A 85 -14.53 -12.49 17.25
N LEU A 86 -14.30 -12.14 18.52
CA LEU A 86 -14.00 -10.76 18.92
C LEU A 86 -12.66 -10.28 18.34
N THR A 87 -11.65 -11.16 18.28
CA THR A 87 -10.34 -10.86 17.69
C THR A 87 -10.49 -10.57 16.20
N LEU A 88 -11.27 -11.37 15.48
CA LEU A 88 -11.55 -11.16 14.06
C LEU A 88 -12.28 -9.85 13.82
N THR A 89 -13.30 -9.55 14.64
CA THR A 89 -14.06 -8.29 14.58
C THR A 89 -13.14 -7.10 14.84
N TYR A 90 -12.30 -7.17 15.88
CA TYR A 90 -11.28 -6.16 16.18
C TYR A 90 -10.30 -5.97 15.02
N HIS A 91 -9.79 -7.08 14.45
CA HIS A 91 -8.81 -7.05 13.38
C HIS A 91 -9.33 -6.30 12.16
N PHE A 92 -10.55 -6.58 11.72
CA PHE A 92 -11.13 -5.87 10.58
C PHE A 92 -11.52 -4.43 10.89
N ALA A 93 -12.22 -4.20 12.01
CA ALA A 93 -12.72 -2.86 12.34
C ALA A 93 -11.59 -1.88 12.67
N VAL A 94 -10.63 -2.30 13.50
CA VAL A 94 -9.50 -1.45 13.91
C VAL A 94 -8.40 -1.47 12.86
N GLY A 95 -8.22 -2.57 12.12
CA GLY A 95 -7.26 -2.66 11.02
C GLY A 95 -7.48 -1.55 9.98
N GLN A 96 -8.71 -1.37 9.53
CA GLN A 96 -9.05 -0.28 8.58
C GLN A 96 -8.71 1.12 9.13
N VAL A 97 -8.95 1.35 10.42
CA VAL A 97 -8.61 2.63 11.06
C VAL A 97 -7.10 2.84 11.11
N VAL A 98 -6.35 1.80 11.46
CA VAL A 98 -4.88 1.82 11.50
C VAL A 98 -4.31 2.05 10.11
N ASP A 99 -4.82 1.37 9.09
CA ASP A 99 -4.36 1.50 7.70
C ASP A 99 -4.60 2.92 7.18
N LYS A 100 -5.78 3.51 7.45
CA LYS A 100 -6.07 4.93 7.17
C LYS A 100 -5.11 5.89 7.85
N LYS A 101 -4.75 5.63 9.11
CA LYS A 101 -3.80 6.47 9.85
C LYS A 101 -2.38 6.31 9.31
N CYS A 102 -2.02 5.13 8.82
CA CYS A 102 -0.71 4.87 8.22
C CYS A 102 -0.58 5.37 6.78
N ALA A 103 -1.67 5.53 6.02
CA ALA A 103 -1.64 5.90 4.61
C ALA A 103 -0.77 7.14 4.32
N PHE A 104 -0.95 8.21 5.10
CA PHE A 104 -0.13 9.43 4.97
C PHE A 104 1.35 9.20 5.28
N HIS A 105 1.64 8.35 6.27
CA HIS A 105 3.02 8.01 6.62
C HIS A 105 3.67 7.16 5.53
N TYR A 106 2.95 6.21 4.93
CA TYR A 106 3.46 5.46 3.78
C TYR A 106 3.67 6.36 2.55
N TYR A 107 2.79 7.33 2.31
CA TYR A 107 3.03 8.36 1.28
C TYR A 107 4.31 9.16 1.59
N SER A 108 4.51 9.53 2.85
CA SER A 108 5.72 10.23 3.27
C SER A 108 6.98 9.38 3.04
N VAL A 109 6.93 8.08 3.31
CA VAL A 109 8.01 7.13 2.97
C VAL A 109 8.23 7.10 1.46
N PHE A 110 7.15 6.92 0.67
CA PHE A 110 7.21 6.88 -0.79
C PHE A 110 7.89 8.13 -1.39
N HIS A 111 7.59 9.31 -0.86
CA HIS A 111 8.14 10.58 -1.36
C HIS A 111 9.61 10.80 -0.95
N ASN A 112 9.99 10.37 0.26
CA ASN A 112 11.31 10.66 0.84
C ASN A 112 12.30 9.48 0.76
N GLN A 113 11.91 8.36 0.14
CA GLN A 113 12.81 7.22 -0.04
C GLN A 113 13.91 7.49 -1.08
N SER A 114 15.03 6.80 -0.87
CA SER A 114 16.15 6.72 -1.81
C SER A 114 16.54 5.25 -1.97
N VAL A 115 15.83 4.55 -2.85
CA VAL A 115 16.04 3.13 -3.18
C VAL A 115 16.17 2.95 -4.69
N ALA A 116 16.62 1.77 -5.14
CA ALA A 116 16.59 1.46 -6.57
C ALA A 116 15.15 1.38 -7.09
N GLU A 117 15.00 1.60 -8.40
CA GLU A 117 13.71 1.65 -9.14
C GLU A 117 12.75 0.51 -8.76
N GLY A 118 13.22 -0.73 -8.69
CA GLY A 118 12.40 -1.89 -8.34
C GLY A 118 11.79 -1.88 -6.93
N TYR A 119 12.21 -0.97 -6.04
CA TYR A 119 11.70 -0.87 -4.67
C TYR A 119 10.86 0.38 -4.44
N ILE A 120 10.77 1.30 -5.40
CA ILE A 120 10.09 2.58 -5.24
C ILE A 120 8.59 2.40 -4.95
N ILE A 121 7.94 1.40 -5.54
CA ILE A 121 6.50 1.17 -5.38
C ILE A 121 6.17 0.53 -4.02
N ARG A 122 7.13 -0.12 -3.35
CA ARG A 122 6.90 -0.91 -2.13
C ARG A 122 6.09 -0.18 -1.05
N PRO A 123 6.33 1.09 -0.71
CA PRO A 123 5.53 1.77 0.31
C PRO A 123 4.05 1.92 -0.08
N ILE A 124 3.74 2.00 -1.38
CA ILE A 124 2.36 2.04 -1.89
C ILE A 124 1.69 0.67 -1.69
N GLU A 125 2.37 -0.41 -2.04
CA GLU A 125 1.89 -1.78 -1.84
C GLU A 125 1.66 -2.09 -0.35
N GLU A 126 2.57 -1.65 0.52
CA GLU A 126 2.45 -1.85 1.97
C GLU A 126 1.30 -1.04 2.59
N ALA A 127 0.98 0.13 2.02
CA ALA A 127 -0.17 0.92 2.46
C ALA A 127 -1.51 0.35 1.97
N GLY A 128 -1.50 -0.32 0.82
CA GLY A 128 -2.69 -0.85 0.18
C GLY A 128 -3.66 0.23 -0.25
N TYR A 129 -4.95 -0.10 -0.31
CA TYR A 129 -6.01 0.75 -0.87
C TYR A 129 -6.11 2.15 -0.26
N GLU A 130 -5.78 2.29 1.03
CA GLU A 130 -6.00 3.53 1.80
C GLU A 130 -5.05 4.69 1.40
N ILE A 131 -3.95 4.41 0.69
CA ILE A 131 -3.08 5.47 0.15
C ILE A 131 -3.63 6.08 -1.16
N GLY A 132 -4.56 5.39 -1.82
CA GLY A 132 -5.11 5.77 -3.11
C GLY A 132 -5.63 7.21 -3.20
N PRO A 133 -6.41 7.72 -2.21
CA PRO A 133 -6.85 9.12 -2.22
C PRO A 133 -5.69 10.12 -2.27
N ILE A 134 -4.63 9.87 -1.50
CA ILE A 134 -3.46 10.76 -1.40
C ILE A 134 -2.68 10.77 -2.73
N LEU A 135 -2.46 9.58 -3.31
CA LEU A 135 -1.80 9.47 -4.61
C LEU A 135 -2.62 10.13 -5.72
N THR A 136 -3.94 9.95 -5.71
CA THR A 136 -4.84 10.57 -6.70
C THR A 136 -4.74 12.09 -6.66
N GLU A 137 -4.72 12.69 -5.46
CA GLU A 137 -4.52 14.13 -5.32
C GLU A 137 -3.14 14.57 -5.83
N LYS A 138 -2.08 13.83 -5.49
CA LYS A 138 -0.69 14.24 -5.76
C LYS A 138 -0.25 14.04 -7.21
N ILE A 139 -0.81 13.06 -7.91
CA ILE A 139 -0.50 12.80 -9.33
C ILE A 139 -0.95 13.95 -10.25
N GLU A 140 -1.87 14.81 -9.82
CA GLU A 140 -2.21 16.02 -10.59
C GLU A 140 -1.05 17.03 -10.64
N GLU A 141 -0.10 16.98 -9.70
CA GLU A 141 1.10 17.82 -9.66
C GLU A 141 2.16 17.30 -10.68
N LYS A 142 2.43 18.06 -11.75
CA LYS A 142 3.33 17.63 -12.84
C LYS A 142 4.79 17.46 -12.43
N ASP A 143 5.22 18.14 -11.36
CA ASP A 143 6.57 18.09 -10.79
C ASP A 143 6.71 17.06 -9.65
N MET A 144 5.68 16.26 -9.39
CA MET A 144 5.70 15.23 -8.36
C MET A 144 6.88 14.26 -8.53
N LYS A 145 7.72 14.15 -7.49
CA LYS A 145 8.77 13.13 -7.40
C LYS A 145 8.13 11.74 -7.50
N TYR A 146 8.66 10.89 -8.38
CA TYR A 146 8.15 9.53 -8.63
C TYR A 146 6.69 9.46 -9.15
N ARG A 147 6.17 10.50 -9.80
CA ARG A 147 4.80 10.53 -10.36
C ARG A 147 4.43 9.28 -11.16
N ARG A 148 5.36 8.77 -11.98
CA ARG A 148 5.21 7.53 -12.74
C ARG A 148 4.83 6.34 -11.85
N TYR A 149 5.59 6.16 -10.78
CA TYR A 149 5.42 5.06 -9.82
C TYR A 149 4.16 5.24 -8.97
N ALA A 150 3.68 6.48 -8.79
CA ALA A 150 2.39 6.73 -8.15
C ALA A 150 1.23 6.25 -9.04
N ILE A 151 1.29 6.49 -10.36
CA ILE A 151 0.31 5.97 -11.33
C ILE A 151 0.31 4.43 -11.33
N LEU A 152 1.50 3.83 -11.50
CA LEU A 152 1.66 2.36 -11.42
C LEU A 152 1.25 1.80 -10.05
N GLY A 153 1.49 2.55 -8.98
CA GLY A 153 1.08 2.20 -7.63
C GLY A 153 -0.44 2.11 -7.50
N LEU A 154 -1.18 3.09 -8.03
CA LEU A 154 -2.66 3.06 -8.08
C LEU A 154 -3.18 1.86 -8.86
N GLN A 155 -2.50 1.47 -9.94
CA GLN A 155 -2.79 0.25 -10.68
C GLN A 155 -2.59 -1.00 -9.82
N LYS A 156 -1.43 -1.12 -9.13
CA LYS A 156 -1.08 -2.28 -8.30
C LYS A 156 -2.04 -2.51 -7.13
N ILE A 157 -2.57 -1.44 -6.54
CA ILE A 157 -3.55 -1.53 -5.44
C ILE A 157 -5.02 -1.57 -5.93
N ASP A 158 -5.24 -1.62 -7.24
CA ASP A 158 -6.56 -1.57 -7.89
C ASP A 158 -7.45 -0.42 -7.37
N TYR A 159 -6.90 0.79 -7.29
CA TYR A 159 -7.63 1.96 -6.80
C TYR A 159 -8.50 2.59 -7.89
N GLN A 160 -9.58 1.90 -8.23
CA GLN A 160 -10.54 2.29 -9.26
C GLN A 160 -11.13 3.72 -9.12
N PRO A 161 -11.29 4.34 -7.93
CA PRO A 161 -11.74 5.73 -7.84
C PRO A 161 -10.86 6.72 -8.61
N ALA A 162 -9.61 6.38 -8.95
CA ALA A 162 -8.73 7.19 -9.78
C ALA A 162 -9.06 7.14 -11.29
N THR A 163 -10.09 6.41 -11.72
CA THR A 163 -10.46 6.26 -13.16
C THR A 163 -10.61 7.59 -13.87
N GLU A 164 -11.23 8.59 -13.23
CA GLU A 164 -11.39 9.93 -13.83
C GLU A 164 -10.06 10.63 -14.05
N LEU A 165 -9.16 10.55 -13.07
CA LEU A 165 -7.82 11.12 -13.17
C LEU A 165 -7.03 10.44 -14.28
N MET A 166 -7.06 9.11 -14.36
CA MET A 166 -6.37 8.38 -15.44
C MET A 166 -6.92 8.76 -16.81
N GLY A 167 -8.24 8.99 -16.91
CA GLY A 167 -8.84 9.58 -18.11
C GLY A 167 -8.23 10.95 -18.42
N LYS A 168 -8.24 11.90 -17.47
CA LYS A 168 -7.63 13.23 -17.68
C LYS A 168 -6.18 13.14 -18.17
N LEU A 169 -5.36 12.28 -17.56
CA LEU A 169 -3.97 12.06 -17.97
C LEU A 169 -3.86 11.50 -19.38
N LEU A 170 -4.67 10.50 -19.73
CA LEU A 170 -4.66 9.88 -21.06
C LEU A 170 -4.93 10.90 -22.18
N PHE A 171 -5.90 11.79 -21.96
CA PHE A 171 -6.32 12.80 -22.94
C PHE A 171 -5.52 14.13 -22.88
N ASP A 172 -4.66 14.35 -21.88
CA ASP A 172 -3.85 15.58 -21.79
C ASP A 172 -2.67 15.52 -22.78
N THR A 173 -2.77 16.27 -23.88
CA THR A 173 -1.72 16.35 -24.91
C THR A 173 -0.45 17.07 -24.46
N SER A 174 -0.49 17.76 -23.30
CA SER A 174 0.69 18.37 -22.70
C SER A 174 1.45 17.41 -21.76
N GLU A 175 0.90 16.22 -21.49
CA GLU A 175 1.60 15.18 -20.75
C GLU A 175 2.59 14.42 -21.63
N LEU A 176 3.66 13.89 -21.00
CA LEU A 176 4.60 13.01 -21.68
C LEU A 176 3.90 11.70 -22.08
N GLU A 177 4.26 11.16 -23.25
CA GLU A 177 3.69 9.92 -23.80
C GLU A 177 3.75 8.76 -22.80
N VAL A 178 4.81 8.67 -21.99
CA VAL A 178 4.97 7.62 -20.98
C VAL A 178 3.89 7.68 -19.89
N TYR A 179 3.53 8.87 -19.40
CA TYR A 179 2.48 9.02 -18.38
C TYR A 179 1.10 8.75 -18.96
N ARG A 180 0.87 9.14 -20.21
CA ARG A 180 -0.36 8.83 -20.94
C ARG A 180 -0.49 7.31 -21.15
N ALA A 181 0.62 6.63 -21.45
CA ALA A 181 0.66 5.17 -21.61
C ALA A 181 0.44 4.43 -20.28
N ASP A 182 1.08 4.86 -19.19
CA ASP A 182 0.85 4.30 -17.85
C ASP A 182 -0.62 4.50 -17.43
N ALA A 183 -1.25 5.64 -17.78
CA ALA A 183 -2.67 5.88 -17.54
C ALA A 183 -3.58 4.98 -18.40
N ASN A 184 -3.22 4.75 -19.67
CA ASN A 184 -3.91 3.79 -20.55
C ASN A 184 -3.90 2.38 -19.94
N GLU A 185 -2.71 1.92 -19.55
CA GLU A 185 -2.50 0.63 -18.91
C GLU A 185 -3.28 0.51 -17.60
N THR A 186 -3.29 1.58 -16.80
CA THR A 186 -4.03 1.63 -15.53
C THR A 186 -5.53 1.51 -15.75
N LEU A 187 -6.10 2.26 -16.70
CA LEU A 187 -7.52 2.15 -17.06
C LEU A 187 -7.88 0.74 -17.52
N LYS A 188 -7.01 0.11 -18.33
CA LYS A 188 -7.22 -1.26 -18.80
C LYS A 188 -7.19 -2.27 -17.66
N THR A 189 -6.37 -2.05 -16.63
CA THR A 189 -6.33 -2.90 -15.44
C THR A 189 -7.55 -2.71 -14.54
N PHE A 190 -8.06 -1.49 -14.38
CA PHE A 190 -9.26 -1.24 -13.58
C PHE A 190 -10.52 -1.90 -14.14
N ASP A 191 -10.61 -2.08 -15.46
CA ASP A 191 -11.67 -2.82 -16.16
C ASP A 191 -13.11 -2.52 -15.69
N ASN A 192 -13.39 -1.26 -15.38
CA ASN A 192 -14.74 -0.80 -15.06
C ASN A 192 -15.39 -0.14 -16.28
N GLU A 193 -16.71 0.03 -16.24
CA GLU A 193 -17.49 0.59 -17.36
C GLU A 193 -16.94 1.93 -17.85
N LYS A 194 -16.57 2.82 -16.92
CA LYS A 194 -16.03 4.13 -17.24
C LYS A 194 -14.63 4.06 -17.84
N SER A 195 -13.77 3.19 -17.33
CA SER A 195 -12.44 2.93 -17.92
C SER A 195 -12.57 2.43 -19.35
N ASN A 196 -13.45 1.47 -19.58
CA ASN A 196 -13.69 0.89 -20.90
C ASN A 196 -14.26 1.94 -21.88
N GLN A 197 -15.13 2.83 -21.40
CA GLN A 197 -15.60 3.95 -22.20
C GLN A 197 -14.46 4.90 -22.59
N LEU A 198 -13.64 5.34 -21.62
CA LEU A 198 -12.52 6.25 -21.85
C LEU A 198 -11.50 5.68 -22.84
N LEU A 199 -11.15 4.40 -22.71
CA LEU A 199 -10.23 3.72 -23.63
C LEU A 199 -10.80 3.65 -25.05
N ASN A 200 -12.08 3.34 -25.20
CA ASN A 200 -12.74 3.30 -26.51
C ASN A 200 -12.80 4.69 -27.15
N ASP A 201 -13.11 5.72 -26.36
CA ASP A 201 -13.15 7.10 -26.86
C ASP A 201 -11.76 7.59 -27.26
N PHE A 202 -10.71 7.23 -26.50
CA PHE A 202 -9.33 7.54 -26.83
C PHE A 202 -8.90 6.88 -28.15
N ARG A 203 -9.19 5.58 -28.32
CA ARG A 203 -8.88 4.83 -29.55
C ARG A 203 -9.60 5.39 -30.80
N LYS A 204 -10.82 5.92 -30.65
CA LYS A 204 -11.54 6.58 -31.76
C LYS A 204 -10.95 7.94 -32.12
N GLN A 205 -10.35 8.63 -31.15
CA GLN A 205 -9.70 9.92 -31.35
C GLN A 205 -8.25 9.80 -31.85
N ALA A 206 -7.61 8.65 -31.65
CA ALA A 206 -6.28 8.32 -32.16
C ALA A 206 -6.26 8.31 -33.69
N LYS A 207 -6.15 9.51 -34.28
CA LYS A 207 -6.04 9.75 -35.73
C LYS A 207 -4.60 10.07 -36.15
N ASP A 208 -3.75 10.40 -35.18
CA ASP A 208 -2.37 10.84 -35.38
C ASP A 208 -1.35 9.84 -34.81
N SER A 209 -0.09 9.92 -35.25
CA SER A 209 0.95 8.93 -34.90
C SER A 209 1.29 8.90 -33.41
N THR A 210 1.09 10.01 -32.69
CA THR A 210 1.42 10.14 -31.25
C THR A 210 0.45 9.35 -30.38
N GLU A 211 -0.85 9.45 -30.62
CA GLU A 211 -1.88 8.72 -29.89
C GLU A 211 -1.75 7.21 -30.12
N ASN A 212 -1.44 6.79 -31.36
CA ASN A 212 -1.15 5.39 -31.65
C ASN A 212 0.04 4.87 -30.85
N LYS A 213 1.11 5.66 -30.74
CA LYS A 213 2.28 5.32 -29.93
C LYS A 213 1.94 5.19 -28.44
N VAL A 214 1.07 6.05 -27.91
CA VAL A 214 0.57 5.94 -26.52
C VAL A 214 -0.19 4.63 -26.30
N VAL A 215 -1.05 4.25 -27.25
CA VAL A 215 -1.77 2.95 -27.19
C VAL A 215 -0.78 1.79 -27.27
N GLU A 216 0.12 1.77 -28.26
CA GLU A 216 1.13 0.70 -28.41
C GLU A 216 1.99 0.53 -27.17
N LEU A 217 2.43 1.64 -26.56
CA LEU A 217 3.23 1.62 -25.34
C LEU A 217 2.43 1.10 -24.14
N GLY A 218 1.17 1.53 -23.99
CA GLY A 218 0.29 1.04 -22.92
C GLY A 218 -0.03 -0.46 -23.06
N GLU A 219 -0.25 -0.94 -24.29
CA GLU A 219 -0.42 -2.37 -24.57
C GLU A 219 0.85 -3.16 -24.25
N TYR A 220 2.02 -2.65 -24.65
CA TYR A 220 3.31 -3.25 -24.32
C TYR A 220 3.52 -3.37 -22.81
N PHE A 221 3.22 -2.32 -22.03
CA PHE A 221 3.34 -2.39 -20.56
C PHE A 221 2.35 -3.41 -19.97
N TYR A 222 1.10 -3.42 -20.43
CA TYR A 222 0.09 -4.35 -19.97
C TYR A 222 0.46 -5.82 -20.21
N GLU A 223 1.03 -6.13 -21.38
CA GLU A 223 1.43 -7.49 -21.74
C GLU A 223 2.66 -7.98 -20.97
N ASN A 224 3.59 -7.07 -20.65
CA ASN A 224 4.85 -7.40 -19.98
C ASN A 224 4.82 -7.22 -18.46
N ARG A 225 3.65 -6.95 -17.87
CA ARG A 225 3.52 -6.82 -16.42
C ARG A 225 3.80 -8.16 -15.72
N GLU A 226 4.57 -8.12 -14.63
CA GLU A 226 4.69 -9.26 -13.72
C GLU A 226 3.30 -9.56 -13.13
N LYS A 227 2.80 -10.78 -13.39
CA LYS A 227 1.51 -11.28 -12.91
C LYS A 227 1.55 -11.72 -11.46
#